data_AF-A0A0N8NY75-F1
#
_entry.id   AF-A0A0N8NY75-F1
#
_cell.length_a   1.000
_cell.length_b   1.000
_cell.length_c   1.000
_cell.angle_alpha   90.00
_cell.angle_beta   90.00
_cell.angle_gamma   90.00
#
_symmetry.space_group_name_H-M   'P 1'
#
loop_
_entity.id
_entity.type
_entity.pdbx_description
1 polymer ?
#
loop_
_entity_poly.entity_id
_entity_poly.type
_entity_poly.pdbx_seq_one_letter_code
_entity_poly.pdbx_strand_id
1 'polypeptide(L)'
;IVITNDGATILDEMDIQHPAAKMMVEVAKTQDKEAGDGTTTAVVIAGELLRKAEELLNQNIHPTIIVKGYTLAAEKAQEILDSIAKDVSPEDEEVLMKAATTAITGKAAEEEREYLAKLAVDAVKLVGEKVGEKYQVDIDNIKLEKKEGGSVRDTQLIRGVVIDKERVHPGMPRKIEDAKIALINEALEVKETETDAEIRITSPEQLQAFLEQEERMIREMVDKIVATGANVVFCQKGIDDLAQHYLAKAGILAVRR
;
A
#
# COMPACT_ATOMS: atom_id res chain seq x y z
N ILE A 1 -9.78 -0.26 19.99
CA ILE A 1 -8.83 0.53 20.82
C ILE A 1 -7.60 0.73 19.95
N VAL A 2 -7.26 1.97 19.62
CA VAL A 2 -6.08 2.32 18.83
C VAL A 2 -5.01 2.83 19.80
N ILE A 3 -3.81 2.29 19.72
CA ILE A 3 -2.65 2.72 20.52
C ILE A 3 -1.57 3.15 19.53
N THR A 4 -1.27 4.45 19.48
CA THR A 4 -0.31 5.02 18.53
C THR A 4 0.38 6.24 19.12
N ASN A 5 1.59 6.52 18.65
CA ASN A 5 2.32 7.77 18.92
C ASN A 5 2.18 8.77 17.76
N ASP A 6 1.65 8.34 16.61
CA ASP A 6 1.50 9.21 15.44
C ASP A 6 0.41 10.27 15.65
N GLY A 7 0.81 11.54 15.53
CA GLY A 7 -0.06 12.69 15.73
C GLY A 7 -1.18 12.79 14.70
N ALA A 8 -0.94 12.38 13.44
CA ALA A 8 -1.97 12.40 12.41
C ALA A 8 -3.06 11.37 12.71
N THR A 9 -2.68 10.13 13.06
CA THR A 9 -3.62 9.07 13.45
C THR A 9 -4.40 9.46 14.71
N ILE A 10 -3.76 10.06 15.73
CA ILE A 10 -4.47 10.51 16.94
C ILE A 10 -5.54 11.54 16.59
N LEU A 11 -5.19 12.54 15.78
CA LEU A 11 -6.11 13.62 15.41
C LEU A 11 -7.26 13.16 14.52
N ASP A 12 -7.06 12.12 13.71
CA ASP A 12 -8.09 11.53 12.86
C ASP A 12 -9.08 10.66 13.65
N GLU A 13 -8.59 9.90 14.64
CA GLU A 13 -9.41 9.06 15.51
C GLU A 13 -10.19 9.87 16.57
N MET A 14 -9.77 11.11 16.85
CA MET A 14 -10.47 11.99 17.80
C MET A 14 -11.71 12.63 17.17
N ASP A 15 -12.85 12.54 17.87
CA ASP A 15 -14.07 13.24 17.45
C ASP A 15 -14.00 14.75 17.78
N ILE A 16 -13.35 15.51 16.90
CA ILE A 16 -13.13 16.95 17.06
C ILE A 16 -14.33 17.74 16.55
N GLN A 17 -15.03 18.42 17.46
CA GLN A 17 -16.21 19.22 17.13
C GLN A 17 -15.87 20.66 16.69
N HIS A 18 -14.84 21.27 17.29
CA HIS A 18 -14.52 22.68 17.05
C HIS A 18 -13.90 22.92 15.66
N PRO A 19 -14.42 23.84 14.82
CA PRO A 19 -13.91 24.05 13.46
C PRO A 19 -12.42 24.40 13.38
N ALA A 20 -11.93 25.25 14.28
CA ALA A 20 -10.50 25.60 14.30
C ALA A 20 -9.59 24.39 14.61
N ALA A 21 -10.08 23.45 15.43
CA ALA A 21 -9.33 22.23 15.71
C ALA A 21 -9.36 21.26 14.52
N LYS A 22 -10.46 21.23 13.74
CA LYS A 22 -10.48 20.51 12.45
C LYS A 22 -9.44 21.04 11.47
N MET A 23 -9.20 22.35 11.44
CA MET A 23 -8.12 22.92 10.60
C MET A 23 -6.74 22.43 11.03
N MET A 24 -6.50 22.19 12.32
CA MET A 24 -5.24 21.60 12.80
C MET A 24 -5.06 20.16 12.35
N VAL A 25 -6.15 19.39 12.23
CA VAL A 25 -6.12 18.03 11.67
C VAL A 25 -5.65 18.05 10.21
N GLU A 26 -6.14 19.01 9.42
CA GLU A 26 -5.72 19.13 8.02
C GLU A 26 -4.22 19.46 7.87
N VAL A 27 -3.65 20.24 8.80
CA VAL A 27 -2.19 20.48 8.84
C VAL A 27 -1.43 19.17 9.07
N ALA A 28 -1.86 18.36 10.06
CA ALA A 28 -1.24 17.07 10.33
C ALA A 28 -1.36 16.11 9.13
N LYS A 29 -2.54 16.03 8.51
CA LYS A 29 -2.80 15.18 7.33
C LYS A 29 -1.96 15.57 6.12
N THR A 30 -1.77 16.86 5.90
CA THR A 30 -0.93 17.35 4.78
C THR A 30 0.53 17.02 5.04
N GLN A 31 1.01 17.23 6.27
CA GLN A 31 2.38 16.89 6.65
C GLN A 31 2.66 15.39 6.50
N ASP A 32 1.70 14.54 6.90
CA ASP A 32 1.79 13.08 6.76
C ASP A 32 1.91 12.64 5.30
N LYS A 33 1.08 13.21 4.41
CA LYS A 33 1.10 12.86 2.98
C LYS A 33 2.37 13.30 2.25
N GLU A 34 2.88 14.49 2.57
CA GLU A 34 4.03 15.07 1.85
C GLU A 34 5.37 14.60 2.39
N ALA A 35 5.50 14.42 3.70
CA ALA A 35 6.78 14.11 4.36
C ALA A 35 6.76 12.84 5.23
N GLY A 36 5.60 12.34 5.62
CA GLY A 36 5.43 11.12 6.45
C GLY A 36 5.87 11.24 7.92
N ASP A 37 6.64 12.27 8.29
CA ASP A 37 7.07 12.54 9.67
C ASP A 37 6.88 14.01 10.04
N GLY A 38 6.93 14.32 11.33
CA GLY A 38 6.78 15.67 11.86
C GLY A 38 5.34 16.15 11.97
N THR A 39 4.35 15.25 11.87
CA THR A 39 2.91 15.55 12.01
C THR A 39 2.63 16.30 13.32
N THR A 40 3.15 15.79 14.43
CA THR A 40 3.09 16.44 15.75
C THR A 40 3.79 17.80 15.76
N THR A 41 4.99 17.91 15.18
CA THR A 41 5.76 19.15 15.16
C THR A 41 5.03 20.25 14.40
N ALA A 42 4.44 19.94 13.24
CA ALA A 42 3.67 20.90 12.45
C ALA A 42 2.47 21.46 13.24
N VAL A 43 1.74 20.59 13.94
CA VAL A 43 0.59 20.99 14.78
C VAL A 43 1.03 21.83 15.97
N VAL A 44 2.10 21.44 16.66
CA VAL A 44 2.62 22.17 17.83
C VAL A 44 3.12 23.55 17.42
N ILE A 45 3.85 23.66 16.31
CA ILE A 45 4.32 24.95 15.78
C ILE A 45 3.14 25.83 15.41
N ALA A 46 2.13 25.31 14.71
CA ALA A 46 0.94 26.07 14.35
C ALA A 46 0.20 26.60 15.60
N GLY A 47 0.07 25.79 16.66
CA GLY A 47 -0.51 26.22 17.93
C GLY A 47 0.32 27.33 18.61
N GLU A 48 1.64 27.20 18.62
CA GLU A 48 2.53 28.22 19.20
C GLU A 48 2.51 29.53 18.41
N LEU A 49 2.46 29.47 17.08
CA LEU A 49 2.33 30.65 16.21
C LEU A 49 1.03 31.40 16.49
N LEU A 50 -0.08 30.69 16.70
CA LEU A 50 -1.37 31.29 17.08
C LEU A 50 -1.30 31.93 18.46
N ARG A 51 -0.68 31.28 19.45
CA ARG A 51 -0.46 31.84 20.79
C ARG A 51 0.34 33.14 20.73
N LYS A 52 1.40 33.19 19.93
CA LYS A 52 2.20 34.41 19.73
C LYS A 52 1.48 35.49 18.94
N ALA A 53 0.60 35.10 18.00
CA ALA A 53 -0.26 36.05 17.32
C ALA A 53 -1.26 36.72 18.28
N GLU A 54 -1.79 35.98 19.26
CA GLU A 54 -2.68 36.52 20.28
C GLU A 54 -2.01 37.62 21.13
N GLU A 55 -0.73 37.45 21.49
CA GLU A 55 0.05 38.49 22.20
C GLU A 55 0.13 39.79 21.40
N LEU A 56 0.27 39.71 20.07
CA LEU A 56 0.32 40.88 19.17
C LEU A 56 -1.07 41.51 18.99
N LEU A 57 -2.12 40.70 18.91
CA LEU A 57 -3.51 41.17 18.86
C LEU A 57 -3.87 41.94 20.14
N ASN A 58 -3.44 41.46 21.31
CA ASN A 58 -3.63 42.15 22.59
C ASN A 58 -2.91 43.51 22.67
N GLN A 59 -1.86 43.71 21.86
CA GLN A 59 -1.19 44.99 21.67
C GLN A 59 -1.87 45.90 20.63
N ASN A 60 -3.07 45.54 20.16
CA ASN A 60 -3.83 46.23 19.13
C ASN A 60 -3.12 46.29 17.76
N ILE A 61 -2.25 45.32 17.46
CA ILE A 61 -1.66 45.19 16.12
C ILE A 61 -2.71 44.60 15.19
N HIS A 62 -2.92 45.25 14.03
CA HIS A 62 -3.92 44.80 13.07
C HIS A 62 -3.59 43.39 12.52
N PRO A 63 -4.55 42.45 12.44
CA PRO A 63 -4.29 41.07 11.99
C PRO A 63 -3.55 40.97 10.65
N THR A 64 -3.88 41.84 9.69
CA THR A 64 -3.20 41.91 8.38
C THR A 64 -1.68 42.12 8.49
N ILE A 65 -1.22 42.89 9.48
CA ILE A 65 0.22 43.13 9.71
C ILE A 65 0.87 41.85 10.23
N ILE A 66 0.20 41.13 11.14
CA ILE A 66 0.68 39.86 11.71
C ILE A 66 0.80 38.82 10.60
N VAL A 67 -0.26 38.64 9.79
CA VAL A 67 -0.26 37.71 8.66
C VAL A 67 0.88 38.04 7.70
N LYS A 68 1.04 39.31 7.31
CA LYS A 68 2.14 39.73 6.43
C LYS A 68 3.50 39.41 7.03
N GLY A 69 3.69 39.67 8.33
CA GLY A 69 4.93 39.36 9.04
C GLY A 69 5.24 37.86 9.05
N TYR A 70 4.23 37.02 9.32
CA TYR A 70 4.38 35.56 9.32
C TYR A 70 4.65 34.99 7.93
N THR A 71 4.02 35.51 6.88
CA THR A 71 4.32 35.09 5.50
C THR A 71 5.79 35.38 5.15
N LEU A 72 6.27 36.58 5.44
CA LEU A 72 7.68 36.94 5.21
C LEU A 72 8.64 36.08 6.04
N ALA A 73 8.27 35.76 7.29
CA ALA A 73 9.06 34.90 8.15
C ALA A 73 9.10 33.45 7.65
N ALA A 74 7.99 32.94 7.13
CA ALA A 74 7.90 31.60 6.57
C ALA A 74 8.75 31.46 5.30
N GLU A 75 8.67 32.42 4.38
CA GLU A 75 9.54 32.48 3.20
C GLU A 75 11.02 32.51 3.61
N LYS A 76 11.37 33.37 4.58
CA LYS A 76 12.75 33.45 5.05
C LYS A 76 13.22 32.17 5.74
N ALA A 77 12.34 31.48 6.45
CA ALA A 77 12.65 30.21 7.08
C ALA A 77 13.00 29.15 6.03
N GLN A 78 12.27 29.08 4.92
CA GLN A 78 12.58 28.16 3.80
C GLN A 78 13.96 28.45 3.20
N GLU A 79 14.28 29.73 2.92
CA GLU A 79 15.61 30.10 2.42
C GLU A 79 16.73 29.68 3.38
N ILE A 80 16.52 29.83 4.69
CA ILE A 80 17.49 29.43 5.70
C ILE A 80 17.62 27.91 5.73
N LEU A 81 16.50 27.17 5.69
CA LEU A 81 16.49 25.70 5.65
C LEU A 81 17.27 25.18 4.45
N ASP A 82 17.07 25.75 3.26
CA ASP A 82 17.83 25.40 2.05
C ASP A 82 19.33 25.70 2.21
N SER A 83 19.69 26.80 2.89
CA SER A 83 21.10 27.18 3.08
C SER A 83 21.85 26.31 4.09
N ILE A 84 21.14 25.73 5.07
CA ILE A 84 21.74 24.87 6.11
C ILE A 84 21.56 23.37 5.81
N ALA A 85 20.75 23.04 4.79
CA ALA A 85 20.57 21.69 4.31
C ALA A 85 21.93 21.11 3.89
N LYS A 86 22.14 19.83 4.22
CA LYS A 86 23.34 19.11 3.83
C LYS A 86 23.00 18.23 2.65
N ASP A 87 23.67 18.46 1.52
CA ASP A 87 23.55 17.58 0.37
C ASP A 87 24.06 16.18 0.73
N VAL A 88 23.24 15.18 0.44
CA VAL A 88 23.54 13.77 0.69
C VAL A 88 23.35 13.00 -0.61
N SER A 89 24.19 11.99 -0.83
CA SER A 89 24.00 11.11 -1.97
C SER A 89 22.76 10.24 -1.74
N PRO A 90 21.84 10.11 -2.70
CA PRO A 90 20.69 9.19 -2.60
C PRO A 90 21.08 7.73 -2.41
N GLU A 91 22.34 7.36 -2.70
CA GLU A 91 22.85 6.00 -2.56
C GLU A 91 23.57 5.76 -1.22
N ASP A 92 23.76 6.82 -0.40
CA ASP A 92 24.45 6.73 0.88
C ASP A 92 23.61 5.96 1.91
N GLU A 93 23.94 4.67 2.05
CA GLU A 93 23.26 3.78 2.97
C GLU A 93 23.38 4.20 4.42
N GLU A 94 24.51 4.79 4.83
CA GLU A 94 24.72 5.19 6.22
C GLU A 94 23.78 6.33 6.60
N VAL A 95 23.60 7.29 5.69
CA VAL A 95 22.65 8.40 5.88
C VAL A 95 21.21 7.91 5.87
N LEU A 96 20.84 7.04 4.92
CA LEU A 96 19.49 6.47 4.86
C LEU A 96 19.15 5.65 6.11
N MET A 97 20.10 4.86 6.60
CA MET A 97 19.96 4.10 7.85
C MET A 97 19.78 5.01 9.05
N LYS A 98 20.56 6.10 9.15
CA LYS A 98 20.41 7.09 10.23
C LYS A 98 19.05 7.78 10.19
N ALA A 99 18.58 8.17 9.00
CA ALA A 99 17.28 8.79 8.81
C ALA A 99 16.14 7.85 9.24
N ALA A 100 16.14 6.60 8.75
CA ALA A 100 15.16 5.59 9.12
C ALA A 100 15.18 5.26 10.62
N THR A 101 16.37 5.11 11.21
CA THR A 101 16.53 4.84 12.65
C THR A 101 15.97 6.00 13.50
N THR A 102 16.19 7.24 13.05
CA THR A 102 15.66 8.43 13.72
C THR A 102 14.13 8.45 13.67
N ALA A 103 13.54 8.16 12.51
CA ALA A 103 12.08 8.14 12.33
C ALA A 103 11.35 7.04 13.15
N ILE A 104 12.04 5.98 13.56
CA ILE A 104 11.47 4.89 14.38
C ILE A 104 11.64 5.16 15.89
N THR A 105 12.51 6.11 16.27
CA THR A 105 12.78 6.43 17.67
C THR A 105 11.56 7.08 18.35
N GLY A 106 11.27 6.72 19.61
CA GLY A 106 10.10 7.22 20.34
C GLY A 106 8.78 6.49 20.02
N LYS A 107 8.82 5.43 19.18
CA LYS A 107 7.67 4.58 18.85
C LYS A 107 7.75 3.23 19.58
N ALA A 108 6.63 2.50 19.62
CA ALA A 108 6.54 1.20 20.30
C ALA A 108 7.56 0.14 19.81
N ALA A 109 8.12 0.33 18.62
CA ALA A 109 9.11 -0.58 18.02
C ALA A 109 10.56 -0.09 18.17
N GLU A 110 10.85 0.83 19.10
CA GLU A 110 12.18 1.44 19.26
C GLU A 110 13.27 0.40 19.59
N GLU A 111 12.97 -0.64 20.37
CA GLU A 111 13.94 -1.67 20.75
C GLU A 111 14.54 -2.39 19.53
N GLU A 112 13.78 -2.48 18.45
CA GLU A 112 14.16 -3.15 17.20
C GLU A 112 14.39 -2.18 16.04
N ARG A 113 14.63 -0.90 16.36
CA ARG A 113 14.75 0.17 15.35
C ARG A 113 15.82 -0.06 14.31
N GLU A 114 16.97 -0.61 14.69
CA GLU A 114 18.08 -0.85 13.75
C GLU A 114 17.70 -1.93 12.73
N TYR A 115 17.01 -2.97 13.20
CA TYR A 115 16.53 -4.05 12.35
C TYR A 115 15.44 -3.57 11.39
N LEU A 116 14.44 -2.85 11.90
CA LEU A 116 13.36 -2.29 11.08
C LEU A 116 13.84 -1.21 10.11
N ALA A 117 14.79 -0.37 10.53
CA ALA A 117 15.41 0.63 9.65
C ALA A 117 16.11 -0.05 8.47
N LYS A 118 16.84 -1.14 8.73
CA LYS A 118 17.48 -1.91 7.67
C LYS A 118 16.46 -2.47 6.67
N LEU A 119 15.37 -3.07 7.15
CA LEU A 119 14.33 -3.60 6.26
C LEU A 119 13.68 -2.50 5.42
N ALA A 120 13.43 -1.33 6.00
CA ALA A 120 12.84 -0.19 5.30
C ALA A 120 13.78 0.35 4.22
N VAL A 121 15.06 0.54 4.54
CA VAL A 121 16.08 1.01 3.56
C VAL A 121 16.25 0.00 2.44
N ASP A 122 16.37 -1.29 2.76
CA ASP A 122 16.48 -2.36 1.78
C ASP A 122 15.24 -2.41 0.86
N ALA A 123 14.03 -2.23 1.39
CA ALA A 123 12.79 -2.20 0.61
C ALA A 123 12.76 -1.00 -0.35
N VAL A 124 13.05 0.21 0.15
CA VAL A 124 13.08 1.45 -0.65
C VAL A 124 14.12 1.37 -1.75
N LYS A 125 15.31 0.82 -1.48
CA LYS A 125 16.36 0.62 -2.49
C LYS A 125 15.95 -0.36 -3.59
N LEU A 126 15.12 -1.37 -3.29
CA LEU A 126 14.66 -2.33 -4.28
C LEU A 126 13.62 -1.73 -5.24
N VAL A 127 12.77 -0.83 -4.76
CA VAL A 127 11.71 -0.20 -5.58
C VAL A 127 12.13 1.15 -6.20
N GLY A 128 13.21 1.75 -5.72
CA GLY A 128 13.67 3.04 -6.18
C GLY A 128 14.15 3.01 -7.62
N GLU A 129 13.44 3.70 -8.50
CA GLU A 129 13.81 3.83 -9.90
C GLU A 129 14.55 5.14 -10.15
N LYS A 130 15.65 5.06 -10.91
CA LYS A 130 16.42 6.23 -11.30
C LYS A 130 15.82 6.86 -12.55
N VAL A 131 15.07 7.95 -12.38
CA VAL A 131 14.49 8.73 -13.47
C VAL A 131 15.39 9.94 -13.73
N GLY A 132 16.35 9.78 -14.64
CA GLY A 132 17.35 10.79 -14.95
C GLY A 132 18.36 10.98 -13.80
N GLU A 133 18.44 12.18 -13.24
CA GLU A 133 19.29 12.50 -12.08
C GLU A 133 18.57 12.33 -10.73
N LYS A 134 17.26 12.05 -10.74
CA LYS A 134 16.45 11.91 -9.53
C LYS A 134 16.03 10.46 -9.30
N TYR A 135 15.87 10.10 -8.04
CA TYR A 135 15.23 8.83 -7.65
C TYR A 135 13.75 9.10 -7.44
N GLN A 136 12.92 8.27 -8.05
CA GLN A 136 11.49 8.24 -7.80
C GLN A 136 11.17 6.91 -7.09
N VAL A 137 10.54 7.02 -5.93
CA VAL A 137 10.11 5.89 -5.13
C VAL A 137 8.59 5.95 -5.07
N ASP A 138 7.94 4.93 -5.61
CA ASP A 138 6.52 4.73 -5.41
C ASP A 138 6.31 3.82 -4.19
N ILE A 139 5.70 4.37 -3.15
CA ILE A 139 5.46 3.66 -1.88
C ILE A 139 4.43 2.53 -2.09
N ASP A 140 3.55 2.64 -3.09
CA ASP A 140 2.55 1.62 -3.40
C ASP A 140 3.18 0.30 -3.86
N ASN A 141 4.44 0.33 -4.32
CA ASN A 141 5.21 -0.87 -4.67
C ASN A 141 5.73 -1.64 -3.44
N ILE A 142 5.67 -1.06 -2.24
CA ILE A 142 6.08 -1.72 -1.00
C ILE A 142 4.84 -2.21 -0.26
N LYS A 143 4.54 -3.51 -0.40
CA LYS A 143 3.41 -4.11 0.30
C LYS A 143 3.75 -4.45 1.76
N LEU A 144 2.99 -3.91 2.70
CA LEU A 144 3.03 -4.28 4.12
C LEU A 144 1.94 -5.32 4.43
N GLU A 145 2.35 -6.57 4.65
CA GLU A 145 1.46 -7.65 5.07
C GLU A 145 1.67 -7.95 6.56
N LYS A 146 0.60 -7.86 7.36
CA LYS A 146 0.66 -8.02 8.82
C LYS A 146 -0.01 -9.33 9.20
N LYS A 147 0.70 -10.19 9.93
CA LYS A 147 0.16 -11.42 10.51
C LYS A 147 0.42 -11.45 12.00
N GLU A 148 -0.62 -11.80 12.75
CA GLU A 148 -0.52 -11.96 14.20
C GLU A 148 0.33 -13.19 14.54
N GLY A 149 1.18 -13.05 15.55
CA GLY A 149 2.10 -14.10 16.00
C GLY A 149 3.57 -13.68 15.87
N GLY A 150 4.44 -14.36 16.63
CA GLY A 150 5.87 -14.05 16.68
C GLY A 150 6.21 -12.76 17.43
N SER A 151 7.43 -12.28 17.22
CA SER A 151 7.97 -11.01 17.72
C SER A 151 8.21 -10.04 16.56
N VAL A 152 8.44 -8.76 16.86
CA VAL A 152 8.82 -7.73 15.87
C VAL A 152 10.06 -8.16 15.06
N ARG A 153 10.97 -8.92 15.68
CA ARG A 153 12.15 -9.49 15.02
C ARG A 153 11.85 -10.52 13.93
N ASP A 154 10.67 -11.13 13.95
CA ASP A 154 10.28 -12.13 12.94
C ASP A 154 9.79 -11.47 11.65
N THR A 155 9.69 -10.13 11.62
CA THR A 155 9.41 -9.35 10.41
C THR A 155 10.53 -9.57 9.40
N GLN A 156 10.21 -9.81 8.13
CA GLN A 156 11.20 -10.03 7.09
C GLN A 156 10.84 -9.30 5.80
N LEU A 157 11.87 -8.87 5.07
CA LEU A 157 11.71 -8.32 3.73
C LEU A 157 11.68 -9.47 2.73
N ILE A 158 10.53 -9.66 2.09
CA ILE A 158 10.34 -10.67 1.05
C ILE A 158 10.55 -9.97 -0.31
N ARG A 159 11.54 -10.43 -1.08
CA ARG A 159 11.80 -9.96 -2.45
C ARG A 159 10.78 -10.55 -3.43
N GLY A 160 9.54 -10.11 -3.30
CA GLY A 160 8.38 -10.61 -4.01
C GLY A 160 7.11 -10.08 -3.38
N VAL A 161 6.00 -10.77 -3.60
CA VAL A 161 4.70 -10.37 -3.07
C VAL A 161 4.17 -11.44 -2.12
N VAL A 162 3.79 -11.03 -0.91
CA VAL A 162 3.01 -11.86 0.00
C VAL A 162 1.54 -11.57 -0.27
N ILE A 163 0.75 -12.62 -0.45
CA ILE A 163 -0.69 -12.50 -0.69
C ILE A 163 -1.39 -13.32 0.39
N ASP A 164 -2.24 -12.67 1.17
CA ASP A 164 -3.10 -13.33 2.16
C ASP A 164 -4.29 -14.03 1.49
N LYS A 165 -3.99 -15.08 0.73
CA LYS A 165 -4.96 -15.91 0.04
C LYS A 165 -4.56 -17.36 0.11
N GLU A 166 -5.57 -18.20 0.04
CA GLU A 166 -5.41 -19.65 0.01
C GLU A 166 -5.51 -20.18 -1.41
N ARG A 167 -4.90 -21.35 -1.61
CA ARG A 167 -5.11 -22.16 -2.80
C ARG A 167 -6.59 -22.52 -2.94
N VAL A 168 -7.10 -22.46 -4.17
CA VAL A 168 -8.53 -22.70 -4.42
C VAL A 168 -8.93 -24.16 -4.22
N HIS A 169 -8.03 -25.11 -4.50
CA HIS A 169 -8.32 -26.54 -4.42
C HIS A 169 -7.29 -27.30 -3.56
N PRO A 170 -7.71 -28.22 -2.68
CA PRO A 170 -6.81 -28.92 -1.76
C PRO A 170 -5.80 -29.85 -2.46
N GLY A 171 -6.16 -30.34 -3.66
CA GLY A 171 -5.30 -31.18 -4.50
C GLY A 171 -4.19 -30.41 -5.25
N MET A 172 -4.16 -29.08 -5.17
CA MET A 172 -3.08 -28.27 -5.75
C MET A 172 -1.80 -28.38 -4.91
N PRO A 173 -0.61 -28.29 -5.55
CA PRO A 173 0.66 -28.32 -4.84
C PRO A 173 0.75 -27.17 -3.83
N ARG A 174 1.47 -27.39 -2.73
CA ARG A 174 1.72 -26.36 -1.71
C ARG A 174 2.97 -25.54 -1.97
N LYS A 175 3.93 -26.11 -2.70
CA LYS A 175 5.20 -25.49 -3.05
C LYS A 175 5.50 -25.82 -4.51
N ILE A 176 5.91 -24.81 -5.26
CA ILE A 176 6.36 -24.93 -6.64
C ILE A 176 7.74 -24.29 -6.72
N GLU A 177 8.68 -25.00 -7.31
CA GLU A 177 10.02 -24.50 -7.66
C GLU A 177 10.01 -24.07 -9.13
N ASP A 178 10.79 -23.04 -9.49
CA ASP A 178 10.81 -22.44 -10.83
C ASP A 178 9.41 -22.06 -11.34
N ALA A 179 8.70 -21.26 -10.54
CA ALA A 179 7.34 -20.85 -10.83
C ALA A 179 7.24 -19.93 -12.07
N LYS A 180 6.45 -20.35 -13.05
CA LYS A 180 5.97 -19.57 -14.19
C LYS A 180 4.56 -19.08 -13.87
N ILE A 181 4.48 -17.79 -13.53
CA ILE A 181 3.28 -17.15 -13.00
C ILE A 181 2.47 -16.55 -14.16
N ALA A 182 1.21 -16.92 -14.27
CA ALA A 182 0.23 -16.28 -15.14
C ALA A 182 -0.69 -15.37 -14.32
N LEU A 183 -0.85 -14.13 -14.76
CA LEU A 183 -1.77 -13.15 -14.18
C LEU A 183 -2.98 -13.00 -15.10
N ILE A 184 -4.18 -13.28 -14.59
CA ILE A 184 -5.42 -13.26 -15.34
C ILE A 184 -6.40 -12.33 -14.61
N ASN A 185 -6.93 -11.34 -15.32
CA ASN A 185 -7.92 -10.39 -14.79
C ASN A 185 -9.38 -10.78 -15.11
N GLU A 186 -9.58 -11.87 -15.85
CA GLU A 186 -10.89 -12.40 -16.25
C GLU A 186 -11.28 -13.64 -15.44
N ALA A 187 -12.58 -13.86 -15.23
CA ALA A 187 -13.06 -15.03 -14.48
C ALA A 187 -12.85 -16.30 -15.32
N LEU A 188 -12.43 -17.38 -14.66
CA LEU A 188 -12.37 -18.72 -15.25
C LEU A 188 -13.70 -19.43 -15.01
N GLU A 189 -14.75 -18.89 -15.64
CA GLU A 189 -16.15 -19.27 -15.50
C GLU A 189 -16.81 -19.29 -16.89
N VAL A 190 -18.00 -19.87 -17.01
CA VAL A 190 -18.79 -19.80 -18.24
C VAL A 190 -19.10 -18.33 -18.54
N LYS A 191 -18.69 -17.86 -19.72
CA LYS A 191 -18.88 -16.46 -20.10
C LYS A 191 -20.33 -16.22 -20.52
N GLU A 192 -20.98 -15.29 -19.85
CA GLU A 192 -22.26 -14.73 -20.28
C GLU A 192 -22.02 -13.67 -21.36
N THR A 193 -23.01 -13.50 -22.23
CA THR A 193 -22.98 -12.47 -23.27
C THR A 193 -23.33 -11.10 -22.68
N GLU A 194 -22.72 -10.03 -23.18
CA GLU A 194 -23.05 -8.65 -22.75
C GLU A 194 -24.49 -8.24 -23.13
N THR A 195 -25.06 -8.90 -24.14
CA THR A 195 -26.47 -8.74 -24.53
C THR A 195 -27.30 -9.83 -23.89
N ASP A 196 -28.54 -9.50 -23.51
CA ASP A 196 -29.51 -10.45 -22.99
C ASP A 196 -29.69 -11.62 -23.97
N ALA A 197 -29.21 -12.79 -23.57
CA ALA A 197 -29.35 -14.03 -24.33
C ALA A 197 -30.03 -15.07 -23.44
N GLU A 198 -31.17 -15.59 -23.90
CA GLU A 198 -31.87 -16.69 -23.24
C GLU A 198 -31.77 -17.96 -24.06
N ILE A 199 -31.46 -19.05 -23.39
CA ILE A 199 -31.39 -20.37 -24.01
C ILE A 199 -32.77 -21.02 -23.92
N ARG A 200 -33.37 -21.31 -25.08
CA ARG A 200 -34.64 -22.03 -25.17
C ARG A 200 -34.39 -23.48 -25.51
N ILE A 201 -34.54 -24.35 -24.52
CA ILE A 201 -34.38 -25.80 -24.68
C ILE A 201 -35.69 -26.38 -25.22
N THR A 202 -35.65 -26.97 -26.43
CA THR A 202 -36.80 -27.57 -27.09
C THR A 202 -36.78 -29.10 -27.08
N SER A 203 -35.68 -29.72 -26.64
CA SER A 203 -35.53 -31.17 -26.56
C SER A 203 -34.57 -31.59 -25.42
N PRO A 204 -34.74 -32.78 -24.82
CA PRO A 204 -33.83 -33.30 -23.80
C PRO A 204 -32.37 -33.42 -24.27
N GLU A 205 -32.15 -33.72 -25.56
CA GLU A 205 -30.81 -33.87 -26.14
C GLU A 205 -30.05 -32.52 -26.16
N GLN A 206 -30.76 -31.41 -26.35
CA GLN A 206 -30.16 -30.07 -26.30
C GLN A 206 -29.70 -29.69 -24.89
N LEU A 207 -30.38 -30.15 -23.85
CA LEU A 207 -29.96 -29.91 -22.46
C LEU A 207 -28.58 -30.53 -22.22
N GLN A 208 -28.39 -31.78 -22.66
CA GLN A 208 -27.11 -32.48 -22.48
C GLN A 208 -26.00 -31.86 -23.33
N ALA A 209 -26.28 -31.52 -24.59
CA ALA A 209 -25.31 -30.85 -25.47
C ALA A 209 -24.87 -29.49 -24.90
N PHE A 210 -25.77 -28.76 -24.23
CA PHE A 210 -25.44 -27.49 -23.60
C PHE A 210 -24.49 -27.66 -22.40
N LEU A 211 -24.78 -28.60 -21.51
CA LEU A 211 -23.90 -28.91 -20.37
C LEU A 211 -22.51 -29.35 -20.82
N GLU A 212 -22.42 -30.18 -21.86
CA GLU A 212 -21.14 -30.59 -22.46
C GLU A 212 -20.39 -29.41 -23.08
N GLN A 213 -21.10 -28.45 -23.67
CA GLN A 213 -20.53 -27.24 -24.24
C GLN A 213 -19.95 -26.32 -23.15
N GLU A 214 -20.66 -26.12 -22.03
CA GLU A 214 -20.16 -25.37 -20.87
C GLU A 214 -18.89 -26.00 -20.30
N GLU A 215 -18.90 -27.31 -20.09
CA GLU A 215 -17.72 -28.04 -19.62
C GLU A 215 -16.55 -27.92 -20.59
N ARG A 216 -16.81 -28.01 -21.90
CA ARG A 216 -15.78 -27.86 -22.93
C ARG A 216 -15.18 -26.46 -22.94
N MET A 217 -16.00 -25.41 -22.79
CA MET A 217 -15.51 -24.03 -22.72
C MET A 217 -14.54 -23.84 -21.54
N ILE A 218 -14.88 -24.35 -20.36
CA ILE A 218 -14.02 -24.29 -19.18
C ILE A 218 -12.72 -25.07 -19.42
N ARG A 219 -12.82 -26.29 -19.96
CA ARG A 219 -11.64 -27.13 -20.26
C ARG A 219 -10.71 -26.44 -21.25
N GLU A 220 -11.24 -25.87 -22.34
CA GLU A 220 -10.45 -25.14 -23.34
C GLU A 220 -9.71 -23.93 -22.73
N MET A 221 -10.31 -23.22 -21.76
CA MET A 221 -9.62 -22.14 -21.05
C MET A 221 -8.44 -22.66 -20.23
N VAL A 222 -8.64 -23.74 -19.48
CA VAL A 222 -7.58 -24.35 -18.68
C VAL A 222 -6.46 -24.92 -19.56
N ASP A 223 -6.81 -25.60 -20.65
CA ASP A 223 -5.84 -26.17 -21.59
C ASP A 223 -4.96 -25.09 -22.24
N LYS A 224 -5.53 -23.91 -22.52
CA LYS A 224 -4.74 -22.75 -22.98
C LYS A 224 -3.71 -22.31 -21.95
N ILE A 225 -4.08 -22.27 -20.67
CA ILE A 225 -3.15 -21.93 -19.58
C ILE A 225 -2.04 -22.99 -19.50
N VAL A 226 -2.40 -24.26 -19.50
CA VAL A 226 -1.45 -25.39 -19.48
C VAL A 226 -0.48 -25.31 -20.66
N ALA A 227 -0.97 -24.98 -21.86
CA ALA A 227 -0.16 -24.85 -23.06
C ALA A 227 0.91 -23.74 -22.98
N THR A 228 0.69 -22.70 -22.18
CA THR A 228 1.73 -21.68 -21.92
C THR A 228 2.89 -22.20 -21.06
N GLY A 229 2.69 -23.33 -20.38
CA GLY A 229 3.62 -23.88 -19.41
C GLY A 229 3.59 -23.17 -18.05
N ALA A 230 2.58 -22.35 -17.77
CA ALA A 230 2.36 -21.74 -16.46
C ALA A 230 2.06 -22.82 -15.40
N ASN A 231 2.71 -22.72 -14.24
CA ASN A 231 2.50 -23.62 -13.10
C ASN A 231 1.85 -22.91 -11.90
N VAL A 232 1.77 -21.58 -11.93
CA VAL A 232 1.06 -20.75 -10.95
C VAL A 232 0.13 -19.78 -11.69
N VAL A 233 -1.11 -19.65 -11.24
CA VAL A 233 -2.12 -18.75 -11.81
C VAL A 233 -2.71 -17.89 -10.70
N PHE A 234 -2.65 -16.57 -10.88
CA PHE A 234 -3.42 -15.62 -10.09
C PHE A 234 -4.56 -15.08 -10.94
N CYS A 235 -5.79 -15.36 -10.51
CA CYS A 235 -6.99 -14.84 -11.11
C CYS A 235 -7.57 -13.75 -10.22
N GLN A 236 -7.73 -12.54 -10.74
CA GLN A 236 -8.36 -11.42 -10.02
C GLN A 236 -9.86 -11.66 -9.77
N LYS A 237 -10.49 -12.49 -10.61
CA LYS A 237 -11.92 -12.82 -10.52
C LYS A 237 -12.12 -14.25 -9.99
N GLY A 238 -13.33 -14.78 -10.21
CA GLY A 238 -13.67 -16.14 -9.81
C GLY A 238 -12.99 -17.21 -10.66
N ILE A 239 -12.99 -18.42 -10.12
CA ILE A 239 -12.56 -19.65 -10.79
C ILE A 239 -13.62 -20.69 -10.43
N ASP A 240 -14.28 -21.23 -11.44
CA ASP A 240 -15.31 -22.27 -11.31
C ASP A 240 -14.71 -23.57 -10.74
N ASP A 241 -15.49 -24.36 -10.03
CA ASP A 241 -15.06 -25.61 -9.39
C ASP A 241 -14.59 -26.64 -10.43
N LEU A 242 -15.21 -26.68 -11.62
CA LEU A 242 -14.73 -27.47 -12.75
C LEU A 242 -13.33 -27.03 -13.20
N ALA A 243 -13.10 -25.72 -13.34
CA ALA A 243 -11.81 -25.16 -13.71
C ALA A 243 -10.74 -25.48 -12.65
N GLN A 244 -11.09 -25.35 -11.36
CA GLN A 244 -10.22 -25.69 -10.24
C GLN A 244 -9.79 -27.16 -10.27
N HIS A 245 -10.73 -28.07 -10.57
CA HIS A 245 -10.45 -29.50 -10.68
C HIS A 245 -9.48 -29.79 -11.83
N TYR A 246 -9.67 -29.17 -12.99
CA TYR A 246 -8.75 -29.32 -14.13
C TYR A 246 -7.35 -28.75 -13.85
N LEU A 247 -7.27 -27.57 -13.23
CA LEU A 247 -6.00 -26.95 -12.82
C LEU A 247 -5.27 -27.83 -11.78
N ALA A 248 -5.99 -28.38 -10.81
CA ALA A 248 -5.43 -29.29 -9.82
C ALA A 248 -4.88 -30.57 -10.46
N LYS A 249 -5.61 -31.14 -11.44
CA LYS A 249 -5.16 -32.33 -12.20
C LYS A 249 -3.91 -32.05 -13.04
N ALA A 250 -3.79 -30.83 -13.57
CA ALA A 250 -2.58 -30.37 -14.27
C ALA A 250 -1.42 -30.01 -13.33
N GLY A 251 -1.62 -30.06 -12.00
CA GLY A 251 -0.61 -29.69 -11.02
C GLY A 251 -0.34 -28.18 -10.93
N ILE A 252 -1.26 -27.34 -11.39
CA ILE A 252 -1.15 -25.89 -11.37
C ILE A 252 -1.70 -25.35 -10.06
N LEU A 253 -0.94 -24.49 -9.37
CA LEU A 253 -1.43 -23.74 -8.22
C LEU A 253 -2.25 -22.56 -8.71
N ALA A 254 -3.50 -22.45 -8.28
CA ALA A 254 -4.35 -21.31 -8.59
C ALA A 254 -4.84 -20.61 -7.32
N VAL A 255 -4.91 -19.28 -7.42
CA VAL A 255 -5.47 -18.38 -6.40
C VAL A 255 -6.52 -17.51 -7.08
N ARG A 256 -7.65 -17.28 -6.39
CA ARG A 256 -8.78 -16.47 -6.89
C ARG A 256 -9.07 -15.27 -5.98
N ARG A 257 -9.69 -14.24 -6.55
CA ARG A 257 -10.06 -12.94 -5.93
C ARG A 257 -8.87 -12.06 -5.60
#